data_AF-A0A955FTJ7-F1
#
_entry.id   AF-A0A955FTJ7-F1
#
_cell.length_a   1.000
_cell.length_b   1.000
_cell.length_c   1.000
_cell.angle_alpha   90.00
_cell.angle_beta   90.00
_cell.angle_gamma   90.00
#
_symmetry.space_group_name_H-M   'P 1'
#
loop_
_entity.id
_entity.type
_entity.pdbx_description
1 polymer ?
#
loop_
_entity_poly.entity_id
_entity_poly.type
_entity_poly.pdbx_seq_one_letter_code
_entity_poly.pdbx_strand_id
1 'polypeptide(L)'
;MIPKKDEHTQAKLWQRIATLLTAFVLTGSALAQITEAAPGDYVWQKAGTNLSGDRSHWRSIASSSDGSKLAAVVYGGSLYTSSDSGATWTERTAAGSRDWSSIASSSDGSKLAAVVYGGSLYTSSDSGATWKQETPPSRSWVSVAMSTDGSRLAVAAEAGNIYLASKEGPATATVAMPSLPAGSKDVTAAPAIAGASLSATSMSCYTLTPGATTTYGPDSLTVPEQGVNLLGGIGFKLTCTDTGGTASTAVTLGAAYNDASALRVYKRSGTGPLVDITEQVTIQNETVAGATKTVIRYNLVDGGSLDEDGTADGTITDPIYIGVMNSAATTTPGAAGGSLASTGLNVYVLLALAATLLTSATVIWRKIAKVPKRESFR
;
A
#
# COMPACT_ATOMS: atom_id res chain seq x y z
N MET A 1 -69.57 6.85 -12.66
CA MET A 1 -69.03 6.08 -13.80
C MET A 1 -67.63 6.62 -14.10
N ILE A 2 -66.59 5.86 -13.77
CA ILE A 2 -65.19 6.21 -14.05
C ILE A 2 -64.78 5.35 -15.27
N PRO A 3 -64.18 5.90 -16.33
CA PRO A 3 -63.91 5.15 -17.54
C PRO A 3 -62.77 4.15 -17.32
N LYS A 4 -62.93 2.93 -17.84
CA LYS A 4 -61.86 1.92 -17.92
C LYS A 4 -60.73 2.48 -18.78
N LYS A 5 -59.52 2.55 -18.22
CA LYS A 5 -58.31 2.92 -18.95
C LYS A 5 -57.76 1.67 -19.65
N ASP A 6 -57.55 1.80 -20.95
CA ASP A 6 -57.25 0.76 -21.93
C ASP A 6 -55.99 -0.09 -21.62
N GLU A 7 -56.20 -1.38 -21.31
CA GLU A 7 -55.15 -2.40 -21.15
C GLU A 7 -54.31 -2.61 -22.43
N HIS A 8 -54.85 -2.22 -23.59
CA HIS A 8 -54.17 -2.32 -24.88
C HIS A 8 -52.95 -1.38 -25.03
N THR A 9 -52.87 -0.33 -24.22
CA THR A 9 -51.80 0.68 -24.31
C THR A 9 -50.53 0.24 -23.57
N GLN A 10 -50.69 -0.53 -22.48
CA GLN A 10 -49.57 -1.08 -21.70
C GLN A 10 -48.89 -2.23 -22.44
N ALA A 11 -49.64 -3.11 -23.09
CA ALA A 11 -49.09 -4.22 -23.87
C ALA A 11 -48.23 -3.77 -25.07
N LYS A 12 -48.61 -2.66 -25.73
CA LYS A 12 -47.83 -2.07 -26.83
C LYS A 12 -46.52 -1.40 -26.36
N LEU A 13 -46.47 -0.91 -25.11
CA LEU A 13 -45.26 -0.34 -24.53
C LEU A 13 -44.23 -1.42 -24.22
N TRP A 14 -44.67 -2.58 -23.71
CA TRP A 14 -43.81 -3.74 -23.44
C TRP A 14 -43.28 -4.41 -24.72
N GLN A 15 -44.09 -4.49 -25.79
CA GLN A 15 -43.59 -4.96 -27.10
C GLN A 15 -42.55 -4.00 -27.70
N ARG A 16 -42.69 -2.68 -27.54
CA ARG A 16 -41.71 -1.70 -28.04
C ARG A 16 -40.40 -1.70 -27.24
N ILE A 17 -40.45 -1.93 -25.93
CA ILE A 17 -39.25 -2.10 -25.09
C ILE A 17 -38.53 -3.42 -25.42
N ALA A 18 -39.26 -4.51 -25.67
CA ALA A 18 -38.67 -5.79 -26.09
C ALA A 18 -38.04 -5.74 -27.51
N THR A 19 -38.58 -4.90 -28.41
CA THR A 19 -38.04 -4.72 -29.77
C THR A 19 -36.83 -3.78 -29.78
N LEU A 20 -36.73 -2.82 -28.84
CA LEU A 20 -35.52 -1.99 -28.71
C LEU A 20 -34.33 -2.73 -28.10
N LEU A 21 -34.57 -3.78 -27.29
CA LEU A 21 -33.49 -4.61 -26.73
C LEU A 21 -32.91 -5.65 -27.71
N THR A 22 -33.55 -5.87 -28.86
CA THR A 22 -33.07 -6.82 -29.90
C THR A 22 -32.46 -6.13 -31.12
N ALA A 23 -32.53 -4.80 -31.22
CA ALA A 23 -32.01 -4.04 -32.37
C ALA A 23 -30.58 -3.47 -32.18
N PHE A 24 -29.92 -3.69 -31.02
CA PHE A 24 -28.53 -3.27 -30.80
C PHE A 24 -27.53 -4.43 -30.94
N VAL A 25 -27.80 -5.34 -31.88
CA VAL A 25 -26.87 -6.40 -32.29
C VAL A 25 -26.86 -6.41 -33.81
N LEU A 26 -26.17 -5.45 -34.43
CA LEU A 26 -25.84 -5.49 -35.86
C LEU A 26 -24.71 -4.49 -36.19
N THR A 27 -23.58 -4.62 -35.51
CA THR A 27 -22.24 -4.40 -36.11
C THR A 27 -21.31 -5.41 -35.48
N GLY A 28 -20.66 -6.23 -36.31
CA GLY A 28 -20.12 -7.53 -35.94
C GLY A 28 -19.14 -7.55 -34.76
N SER A 29 -19.47 -8.36 -33.77
CA SER A 29 -18.55 -9.18 -33.00
C SER A 29 -19.33 -10.42 -32.58
N ALA A 30 -18.71 -11.59 -32.67
CA ALA A 30 -19.35 -12.85 -32.34
C ALA A 30 -19.85 -12.81 -30.88
N LEU A 31 -21.17 -12.68 -30.69
CA LEU A 31 -21.80 -12.92 -29.40
C LEU A 31 -21.72 -14.43 -29.16
N ALA A 32 -20.63 -14.87 -28.54
CA ALA A 32 -20.62 -16.14 -27.85
C ALA A 32 -21.80 -16.12 -26.87
N GLN A 33 -22.71 -17.07 -27.00
CA GLN A 33 -23.71 -17.34 -25.97
C GLN A 33 -22.94 -17.66 -24.68
N ILE A 34 -22.89 -16.70 -23.75
CA ILE A 34 -22.54 -17.00 -22.37
C ILE A 34 -23.78 -17.69 -21.81
N THR A 35 -23.83 -19.02 -21.87
CA THR A 35 -24.69 -19.77 -20.97
C THR A 35 -24.23 -19.42 -19.57
N GLU A 36 -25.08 -18.72 -18.80
CA GLU A 36 -24.80 -18.39 -17.40
C GLU A 36 -24.52 -19.69 -16.65
N ALA A 37 -23.25 -19.96 -16.36
CA ALA A 37 -22.86 -21.08 -15.53
C ALA A 37 -23.45 -20.87 -14.13
N ALA A 38 -23.73 -21.96 -13.41
CA ALA A 38 -24.27 -21.83 -12.07
C ALA A 38 -23.26 -21.08 -11.18
N PRO A 39 -23.72 -20.31 -10.18
CA PRO A 39 -22.81 -19.66 -9.23
C PRO A 39 -21.87 -20.70 -8.60
N GLY A 40 -20.56 -20.49 -8.77
CA GLY A 40 -19.52 -21.40 -8.27
C GLY A 40 -18.90 -22.31 -9.34
N ASP A 41 -19.44 -22.37 -10.55
CA ASP A 41 -18.84 -23.12 -11.66
C ASP A 41 -17.75 -22.32 -12.37
N TYR A 42 -16.72 -23.01 -12.83
CA TYR A 42 -15.70 -22.42 -13.69
C TYR A 42 -16.25 -22.23 -15.12
N VAL A 43 -16.19 -20.99 -15.61
CA VAL A 43 -16.44 -20.67 -17.02
C VAL A 43 -15.11 -20.59 -17.76
N TRP A 44 -14.96 -21.44 -18.78
CA TRP A 44 -13.74 -21.51 -19.56
C TRP A 44 -13.84 -20.64 -20.81
N GLN A 45 -12.90 -19.71 -20.97
CA GLN A 45 -12.74 -18.89 -22.16
C GLN A 45 -11.28 -18.91 -22.60
N LYS A 46 -11.04 -19.00 -23.92
CA LYS A 46 -9.70 -18.83 -24.47
C LYS A 46 -9.28 -17.37 -24.28
N ALA A 47 -8.22 -17.15 -23.51
CA ALA A 47 -7.62 -15.84 -23.31
C ALA A 47 -6.73 -15.46 -24.51
N GLY A 48 -7.01 -14.31 -25.13
CA GLY A 48 -6.26 -13.77 -26.28
C GLY A 48 -6.50 -14.48 -27.63
N THR A 49 -6.44 -13.70 -28.70
CA THR A 49 -6.36 -14.20 -30.09
C THR A 49 -4.95 -13.90 -30.63
N ASN A 50 -4.30 -14.85 -31.29
CA ASN A 50 -2.98 -14.69 -31.95
C ASN A 50 -1.73 -14.62 -31.03
N LEU A 51 -1.71 -15.32 -29.90
CA LEU A 51 -0.45 -15.57 -29.18
C LEU A 51 0.35 -16.64 -29.92
N SER A 52 1.44 -16.23 -30.60
CA SER A 52 2.40 -17.06 -31.36
C SER A 52 1.90 -18.44 -31.82
N GLY A 53 0.94 -18.48 -32.74
CA GLY A 53 0.44 -19.69 -33.40
C GLY A 53 -0.24 -20.69 -32.46
N ASP A 54 -1.24 -21.42 -32.95
CA ASP A 54 -2.01 -22.40 -32.15
C ASP A 54 -1.21 -23.66 -31.70
N ARG A 55 0.12 -23.55 -31.49
CA ARG A 55 1.05 -24.62 -31.09
C ARG A 55 2.17 -24.19 -30.12
N SER A 56 2.02 -23.07 -29.41
CA SER A 56 3.02 -22.68 -28.38
C SER A 56 3.05 -23.68 -27.22
N HIS A 57 4.25 -24.13 -26.82
CA HIS A 57 4.45 -25.02 -25.67
C HIS A 57 4.42 -24.23 -24.35
N TRP A 58 3.24 -23.71 -23.99
CA TRP A 58 3.03 -23.02 -22.72
C TRP A 58 3.43 -23.90 -21.55
N ARG A 59 4.34 -23.39 -20.71
CA ARG A 59 4.98 -24.19 -19.66
C ARG A 59 4.55 -23.80 -18.25
N SER A 60 4.35 -22.51 -18.00
CA SER A 60 3.94 -21.98 -16.70
C SER A 60 3.24 -20.64 -16.86
N ILE A 61 2.36 -20.30 -15.91
CA ILE A 61 1.67 -19.02 -15.80
C ILE A 61 1.68 -18.56 -14.34
N ALA A 62 1.75 -17.26 -14.11
CA ALA A 62 1.64 -16.61 -12.81
C ALA A 62 0.64 -15.45 -12.87
N SER A 63 0.02 -15.16 -11.73
CA SER A 63 -0.97 -14.09 -11.57
C SER A 63 -0.63 -13.24 -10.35
N SER A 64 -0.91 -11.95 -10.47
CA SER A 64 -1.13 -11.07 -9.31
C SER A 64 -2.33 -11.56 -8.49
N SER A 65 -2.44 -11.14 -7.22
CA SER A 65 -3.49 -11.57 -6.30
C SER A 65 -4.89 -11.12 -6.72
N ASP A 66 -5.00 -10.02 -7.47
CA ASP A 66 -6.27 -9.49 -7.99
C ASP A 66 -6.59 -9.98 -9.42
N GLY A 67 -5.68 -10.75 -10.05
CA GLY A 67 -5.87 -11.26 -11.40
C GLY A 67 -5.65 -10.24 -12.53
N SER A 68 -5.36 -8.98 -12.21
CA SER A 68 -5.25 -7.90 -13.20
C SER A 68 -4.00 -8.02 -14.09
N LYS A 69 -2.91 -8.51 -13.50
CA LYS A 69 -1.63 -8.79 -14.17
C LYS A 69 -1.37 -10.28 -14.23
N LEU A 70 -1.03 -10.76 -15.42
CA LEU A 70 -0.66 -12.16 -15.69
C LEU A 70 0.69 -12.22 -16.40
N ALA A 71 1.44 -13.29 -16.18
CA ALA A 71 2.67 -13.57 -16.91
C ALA A 71 2.77 -15.05 -17.25
N ALA A 72 3.10 -15.38 -18.49
CA ALA A 72 3.16 -16.75 -18.99
C ALA A 72 4.43 -16.98 -19.79
N VAL A 73 4.95 -18.21 -19.73
CA VAL A 73 6.20 -18.57 -20.40
C VAL A 73 6.05 -19.80 -21.30
N VAL A 74 6.81 -19.81 -22.39
CA VAL A 74 6.80 -20.86 -23.40
C VAL A 74 8.14 -21.59 -23.40
N TYR A 75 8.11 -22.93 -23.40
CA TYR A 75 9.31 -23.74 -23.58
C TYR A 75 9.80 -23.65 -25.03
N GLY A 76 11.08 -23.31 -25.25
CA GLY A 76 11.63 -23.04 -26.57
C GLY A 76 11.08 -21.76 -27.20
N GLY A 77 10.61 -20.81 -26.41
CA GLY A 77 9.90 -19.62 -26.89
C GLY A 77 10.02 -18.41 -25.96
N SER A 78 9.11 -17.45 -26.14
CA SER A 78 9.12 -16.17 -25.45
C SER A 78 8.32 -16.18 -24.14
N LEU A 79 8.48 -15.10 -23.37
CA LEU A 79 7.65 -14.74 -22.23
C LEU A 79 6.58 -13.72 -22.66
N TYR A 80 5.38 -13.83 -22.10
CA TYR A 80 4.27 -12.93 -22.35
C TYR A 80 3.72 -12.36 -21.04
N THR A 81 3.24 -11.13 -21.06
CA THR A 81 2.51 -10.54 -19.92
C THR A 81 1.21 -9.90 -20.36
N SER A 82 0.21 -9.91 -19.49
CA SER A 82 -1.04 -9.17 -19.63
C SER A 82 -1.18 -8.20 -18.45
N SER A 83 -1.76 -7.02 -18.71
CA SER A 83 -2.12 -6.02 -17.70
C SER A 83 -3.63 -5.74 -17.67
N ASP A 84 -4.42 -6.59 -18.32
CA ASP A 84 -5.87 -6.45 -18.50
C ASP A 84 -6.58 -7.80 -18.28
N SER A 85 -6.12 -8.55 -17.27
CA SER A 85 -6.71 -9.84 -16.87
C SER A 85 -6.78 -10.89 -17.98
N GLY A 86 -5.81 -10.87 -18.90
CA GLY A 86 -5.68 -11.83 -19.99
C GLY A 86 -6.47 -11.49 -21.25
N ALA A 87 -7.07 -10.31 -21.34
CA ALA A 87 -7.76 -9.86 -22.56
C ALA A 87 -6.77 -9.62 -23.70
N THR A 88 -5.63 -8.99 -23.41
CA THR A 88 -4.51 -8.82 -24.33
C THR A 88 -3.19 -9.27 -23.70
N TRP A 89 -2.23 -9.63 -24.55
CA TRP A 89 -0.93 -10.15 -24.12
C TRP A 89 0.19 -9.54 -24.95
N THR A 90 1.25 -9.15 -24.27
CA THR A 90 2.44 -8.52 -24.86
C THR A 90 3.61 -9.48 -24.78
N GLU A 91 4.24 -9.78 -25.92
CA GLU A 91 5.50 -10.52 -25.97
C GLU A 91 6.65 -9.68 -25.36
N ARG A 92 7.40 -10.26 -24.43
CA ARG A 92 8.55 -9.62 -23.77
C ARG A 92 9.84 -10.06 -24.45
N THR A 93 10.08 -9.51 -25.65
CA THR A 93 11.26 -9.82 -26.47
C THR A 93 12.59 -9.53 -25.76
N ALA A 94 12.63 -8.57 -24.84
CA ALA A 94 13.80 -8.27 -24.00
C ALA A 94 14.25 -9.46 -23.12
N ALA A 95 13.34 -10.37 -22.76
CA ALA A 95 13.69 -11.60 -22.02
C ALA A 95 14.41 -12.64 -22.91
N GLY A 96 14.19 -12.54 -24.23
CA GLY A 96 14.67 -13.48 -25.24
C GLY A 96 13.87 -14.79 -25.31
N SER A 97 14.11 -15.56 -26.38
CA SER A 97 13.57 -16.91 -26.54
C SER A 97 14.44 -17.92 -25.79
N ARG A 98 13.83 -18.77 -24.96
CA ARG A 98 14.52 -19.73 -24.07
C ARG A 98 13.65 -20.94 -23.77
N ASP A 99 14.26 -21.95 -23.17
CA ASP A 99 13.57 -23.09 -22.57
C ASP A 99 12.98 -22.72 -21.19
N TRP A 100 12.08 -21.73 -21.17
CA TRP A 100 11.44 -21.30 -19.93
C TRP A 100 10.69 -22.46 -19.27
N SER A 101 10.98 -22.68 -17.99
CA SER A 101 10.45 -23.83 -17.23
C SER A 101 9.39 -23.43 -16.20
N SER A 102 9.51 -22.26 -15.58
CA SER A 102 8.57 -21.78 -14.57
C SER A 102 8.64 -20.25 -14.43
N ILE A 103 7.55 -19.64 -13.97
CA ILE A 103 7.45 -18.21 -13.67
C ILE A 103 6.65 -18.00 -12.38
N ALA A 104 7.06 -17.04 -11.57
CA ALA A 104 6.39 -16.59 -10.36
C ALA A 104 6.23 -15.06 -10.35
N SER A 105 5.25 -14.58 -9.59
CA SER A 105 4.88 -13.16 -9.51
C SER A 105 4.68 -12.73 -8.05
N SER A 106 4.96 -11.45 -7.77
CA SER A 106 4.55 -10.81 -6.51
C SER A 106 3.03 -10.59 -6.49
N SER A 107 2.48 -10.31 -5.32
CA SER A 107 1.04 -10.09 -5.13
C SER A 107 0.49 -8.97 -6.01
N ASP A 108 1.23 -7.88 -6.18
CA ASP A 108 0.88 -6.72 -7.02
C ASP A 108 1.26 -6.89 -8.50
N GLY A 109 1.88 -8.01 -8.88
CA GLY A 109 2.38 -8.25 -10.24
C GLY A 109 3.54 -7.35 -10.71
N SER A 110 4.11 -6.51 -9.84
CA SER A 110 5.20 -5.59 -10.21
C SER A 110 6.55 -6.31 -10.36
N LYS A 111 6.75 -7.41 -9.62
CA LYS A 111 7.96 -8.21 -9.66
C LYS A 111 7.67 -9.60 -10.26
N LEU A 112 8.56 -10.05 -11.13
CA LEU A 112 8.50 -11.37 -11.75
C LEU A 112 9.84 -12.09 -11.62
N ALA A 113 9.78 -13.41 -11.51
CA ALA A 113 10.95 -14.29 -11.57
C ALA A 113 10.63 -15.45 -12.51
N ALA A 114 11.47 -15.67 -13.51
CA ALA A 114 11.33 -16.74 -14.48
C ALA A 114 12.61 -17.57 -14.54
N VAL A 115 12.47 -18.88 -14.60
CA VAL A 115 13.58 -19.83 -14.64
C VAL A 115 13.64 -20.57 -15.97
N VAL A 116 14.85 -20.92 -16.38
CA VAL A 116 15.14 -21.60 -17.65
C VAL A 116 15.68 -22.99 -17.36
N TYR A 117 15.13 -23.99 -18.05
CA TYR A 117 15.67 -25.34 -18.07
C TYR A 117 17.06 -25.34 -18.72
N GLY A 118 18.07 -25.85 -18.01
CA GLY A 118 19.47 -25.79 -18.47
C GLY A 118 20.08 -24.37 -18.56
N GLY A 119 19.39 -23.33 -18.08
CA GLY A 119 19.83 -21.93 -18.10
C GLY A 119 19.81 -21.19 -16.74
N SER A 120 19.66 -19.87 -16.81
CA SER A 120 19.69 -18.99 -15.63
C SER A 120 18.29 -18.70 -15.06
N LEU A 121 18.28 -18.10 -13.87
CA LEU A 121 17.13 -17.37 -13.31
C LEU A 121 17.13 -15.94 -13.88
N TYR A 122 15.96 -15.40 -14.17
CA TYR A 122 15.76 -14.01 -14.61
C TYR A 122 14.76 -13.33 -13.69
N THR A 123 15.02 -12.07 -13.31
CA THR A 123 14.09 -11.27 -12.50
C THR A 123 13.72 -9.96 -13.19
N SER A 124 12.52 -9.49 -12.94
CA SER A 124 12.00 -8.19 -13.37
C SER A 124 11.40 -7.46 -12.17
N SER A 125 11.56 -6.14 -12.14
CA SER A 125 10.98 -5.24 -11.14
C SER A 125 9.96 -4.25 -11.73
N ASP A 126 9.58 -4.44 -12.99
CA ASP A 126 8.75 -3.51 -13.77
C ASP A 126 7.65 -4.23 -14.57
N SER A 127 7.03 -5.24 -13.96
CA SER A 127 5.98 -6.08 -14.59
C SER A 127 6.41 -6.74 -15.90
N GLY A 128 7.69 -7.10 -16.04
CA GLY A 128 8.25 -7.84 -17.17
C GLY A 128 8.69 -6.98 -18.36
N ALA A 129 8.74 -5.65 -18.22
CA ALA A 129 9.22 -4.77 -19.28
C ALA A 129 10.74 -4.91 -19.48
N THR A 130 11.51 -5.04 -18.40
CA THR A 130 12.94 -5.34 -18.42
C THR A 130 13.26 -6.58 -17.57
N TRP A 131 14.36 -7.25 -17.91
CA TRP A 131 14.78 -8.49 -17.27
C TRP A 131 16.27 -8.48 -16.98
N LYS A 132 16.62 -8.85 -15.74
CA LYS A 132 17.99 -9.05 -15.28
C LYS A 132 18.27 -10.53 -15.15
N GLN A 133 19.35 -10.99 -15.77
CA GLN A 133 19.87 -12.35 -15.55
C GLN A 133 20.53 -12.43 -14.17
N GLU A 134 20.14 -13.42 -13.39
CA GLU A 134 20.79 -13.78 -12.13
C GLU A 134 21.69 -15.01 -12.36
N THR A 135 22.76 -15.12 -11.56
CA THR A 135 23.79 -16.15 -11.72
C THR A 135 23.88 -17.05 -10.48
N PRO A 136 22.84 -17.85 -10.16
CA PRO A 136 22.90 -18.79 -9.04
C PRO A 136 23.83 -19.99 -9.34
N PRO A 137 24.19 -20.81 -8.33
CA PRO A 137 25.19 -21.88 -8.47
C PRO A 137 24.81 -23.02 -9.42
N SER A 138 23.52 -23.24 -9.67
CA SER A 138 23.00 -24.27 -10.58
C SER A 138 22.34 -23.64 -11.81
N ARG A 139 22.20 -24.43 -12.88
CA ARG A 139 21.61 -23.98 -14.15
C ARG A 139 20.45 -24.84 -14.65
N SER A 140 20.05 -25.90 -13.97
CA SER A 140 18.92 -26.74 -14.45
C SER A 140 17.65 -26.45 -13.70
N TRP A 141 17.12 -25.22 -13.77
CA TRP A 141 15.97 -24.82 -12.95
C TRP A 141 14.64 -25.32 -13.52
N VAL A 142 13.77 -25.84 -12.65
CA VAL A 142 12.46 -26.42 -13.05
C VAL A 142 11.26 -25.75 -12.42
N SER A 143 11.43 -25.07 -11.28
CA SER A 143 10.34 -24.41 -10.57
C SER A 143 10.85 -23.20 -9.79
N VAL A 144 10.02 -22.17 -9.72
CA VAL A 144 10.24 -20.97 -8.90
C VAL A 144 8.96 -20.63 -8.15
N ALA A 145 9.12 -20.27 -6.88
CA ALA A 145 8.09 -19.65 -6.05
C ALA A 145 8.61 -18.31 -5.53
N MET A 146 7.71 -17.36 -5.34
CA MET A 146 8.01 -16.00 -4.88
C MET A 146 7.13 -15.62 -3.69
N SER A 147 7.70 -14.86 -2.76
CA SER A 147 6.97 -14.20 -1.67
C SER A 147 6.04 -13.09 -2.17
N THR A 148 5.05 -12.70 -1.37
CA THR A 148 4.03 -11.69 -1.74
C THR A 148 4.63 -10.34 -2.14
N ASP A 149 5.73 -9.92 -1.50
CA ASP A 149 6.45 -8.68 -1.78
C ASP A 149 7.55 -8.82 -2.86
N GLY A 150 7.81 -10.05 -3.31
CA GLY A 150 8.85 -10.41 -4.26
C GLY A 150 10.29 -10.27 -3.77
N SER A 151 10.52 -10.14 -2.45
CA SER A 151 11.86 -10.06 -1.86
C SER A 151 12.53 -11.42 -1.73
N ARG A 152 11.76 -12.50 -1.60
CA ARG A 152 12.25 -13.88 -1.43
C ARG A 152 11.78 -14.78 -2.57
N LEU A 153 12.68 -15.67 -3.00
CA LEU A 153 12.46 -16.73 -3.97
C LEU A 153 12.86 -18.08 -3.38
N ALA A 154 12.11 -19.12 -3.74
CA ALA A 154 12.53 -20.50 -3.62
C ALA A 154 12.60 -21.12 -5.02
N VAL A 155 13.74 -21.66 -5.41
CA VAL A 155 13.97 -22.23 -6.75
C VAL A 155 14.48 -23.66 -6.64
N ALA A 156 13.92 -24.55 -7.45
CA ALA A 156 14.28 -25.97 -7.49
C ALA A 156 15.05 -26.30 -8.77
N ALA A 157 16.17 -27.01 -8.63
CA ALA A 157 16.95 -27.52 -9.75
C ALA A 157 16.64 -29.00 -10.05
N GLU A 158 16.55 -29.37 -11.33
CA GLU A 158 16.51 -30.75 -11.78
C GLU A 158 17.79 -31.47 -11.35
N ALA A 159 17.62 -32.62 -10.68
CA ALA A 159 18.72 -33.39 -10.11
C ALA A 159 19.65 -32.58 -9.17
N GLY A 160 19.11 -31.53 -8.54
CA GLY A 160 19.86 -30.64 -7.63
C GLY A 160 19.10 -30.33 -6.34
N ASN A 161 19.54 -29.28 -5.64
CA ASN A 161 18.94 -28.83 -4.39
C ASN A 161 17.81 -27.81 -4.61
N ILE A 162 17.09 -27.53 -3.53
CA ILE A 162 16.28 -26.31 -3.41
C ILE A 162 17.19 -25.18 -2.95
N TYR A 163 17.10 -24.03 -3.60
CA TYR A 163 17.85 -22.83 -3.24
C TYR A 163 16.87 -21.74 -2.82
N LEU A 164 17.25 -21.03 -1.76
CA LEU A 164 16.53 -19.86 -1.30
C LEU A 164 17.34 -18.63 -1.68
N ALA A 165 16.68 -17.67 -2.32
CA ALA A 165 17.26 -16.37 -2.60
C ALA A 165 16.44 -15.31 -1.89
N SER A 166 17.12 -14.35 -1.29
CA SER A 166 16.51 -13.11 -0.80
C SER A 166 17.26 -11.95 -1.41
N LYS A 167 16.54 -11.01 -2.01
CA LYS A 167 17.06 -9.65 -2.13
C LYS A 167 17.10 -9.10 -0.70
N GLU A 168 18.18 -8.43 -0.32
CA GLU A 168 18.22 -7.78 1.00
C GLU A 168 16.97 -6.91 1.13
N GLY A 169 16.24 -7.07 2.24
CA GLY A 169 15.12 -6.19 2.54
C GLY A 169 15.62 -4.76 2.70
N PRO A 170 14.71 -3.79 2.92
CA PRO A 170 15.13 -2.43 3.18
C PRO A 170 16.10 -2.43 4.36
N ALA A 171 17.34 -1.99 4.11
CA ALA A 171 18.34 -1.90 5.14
C ALA A 171 17.92 -0.82 6.13
N THR A 172 18.14 -1.06 7.42
CA THR A 172 17.89 -0.07 8.47
C THR A 172 19.22 0.39 9.03
N ALA A 173 19.56 1.65 8.79
CA ALA A 173 20.65 2.32 9.51
C ALA A 173 20.07 3.05 10.72
N THR A 174 20.77 2.98 11.86
CA THR A 174 20.42 3.74 13.07
C THR A 174 21.63 4.51 13.56
N VAL A 175 21.45 5.81 13.82
CA VAL A 175 22.49 6.68 14.38
C VAL A 175 21.92 7.42 15.58
N ALA A 176 22.65 7.38 16.70
CA ALA A 176 22.37 8.22 17.85
C ALA A 176 22.77 9.68 17.54
N MET A 177 21.98 10.64 17.98
CA MET A 177 22.32 12.04 17.78
C MET A 177 23.61 12.40 18.54
N PRO A 178 24.54 13.15 17.93
CA PRO A 178 25.72 13.63 18.65
C PRO A 178 25.28 14.57 19.77
N SER A 179 25.97 14.51 20.91
CA SER A 179 25.85 15.53 21.95
C SER A 179 26.23 16.90 21.36
N LEU A 180 25.51 17.96 21.72
CA LEU A 180 25.76 19.33 21.26
C LEU A 180 27.25 19.70 21.34
N PRO A 181 27.84 20.32 20.29
CA PRO A 181 29.20 20.83 20.35
C PRO A 181 29.33 21.86 21.48
N ALA A 182 30.28 21.63 22.39
CA ALA A 182 30.64 22.57 23.45
C ALA A 182 31.16 23.86 22.80
N GLY A 183 30.32 24.90 22.75
CA GLY A 183 30.63 26.17 22.08
C GLY A 183 29.49 26.73 21.21
N SER A 184 28.40 25.99 21.01
CA SER A 184 27.13 26.61 20.58
C SER A 184 26.69 27.58 21.68
N LYS A 185 26.80 28.88 21.40
CA LYS A 185 26.40 29.92 22.35
C LYS A 185 24.90 29.83 22.56
N ASP A 186 24.53 29.32 23.73
CA ASP A 186 23.29 29.60 24.47
C ASP A 186 22.00 28.86 24.03
N VAL A 187 21.98 27.52 23.92
CA VAL A 187 20.70 26.78 23.94
C VAL A 187 20.83 25.39 24.56
N THR A 188 20.09 25.12 25.63
CA THR A 188 19.94 23.76 26.17
C THR A 188 18.85 23.06 25.34
N ALA A 189 19.21 22.21 24.36
CA ALA A 189 18.19 21.42 23.66
C ALA A 189 17.41 20.58 24.70
N ALA A 190 16.09 20.45 24.52
CA ALA A 190 15.29 19.64 25.44
C ALA A 190 15.91 18.23 25.55
N PRO A 191 15.93 17.59 26.74
CA PRO A 191 16.51 16.25 26.90
C PRO A 191 15.96 15.22 25.91
N ALA A 192 14.72 15.40 25.46
CA ALA A 192 14.09 14.60 24.41
C ALA A 192 14.81 14.69 23.05
N ILE A 193 15.36 15.84 22.68
CA ILE A 193 16.13 16.05 21.46
C ILE A 193 17.57 15.55 21.64
N ALA A 194 18.20 15.88 22.77
CA ALA A 194 19.58 15.50 23.06
C ALA A 194 19.80 13.97 23.16
N GLY A 195 18.79 13.22 23.58
CA GLY A 195 18.83 11.75 23.66
C GLY A 195 18.18 11.04 22.49
N ALA A 196 17.84 11.74 21.40
CA ALA A 196 17.13 11.15 20.28
C ALA A 196 18.02 10.23 19.43
N SER A 197 17.39 9.32 18.70
CA SER A 197 18.00 8.53 17.64
C SER A 197 17.19 8.64 16.35
N LEU A 198 17.89 8.49 15.23
CA LEU A 198 17.28 8.43 13.91
C LEU A 198 17.49 7.03 13.34
N SER A 199 16.46 6.49 12.74
CA SER A 199 16.55 5.32 11.89
C SER A 199 15.91 5.60 10.54
N ALA A 200 16.52 5.07 9.48
CA ALA A 200 15.96 5.10 8.13
C ALA A 200 15.93 3.68 7.58
N THR A 201 14.75 3.27 7.13
CA THR A 201 14.50 1.95 6.53
C THR A 201 14.19 2.17 5.06
N SER A 202 15.08 1.71 4.19
CA SER A 202 14.94 1.90 2.74
C SER A 202 15.71 0.84 1.94
N MET A 203 15.27 0.62 0.70
CA MET A 203 16.02 -0.15 -0.31
C MET A 203 17.13 0.67 -0.97
N SER A 204 17.00 2.00 -1.01
CA SER A 204 17.93 2.88 -1.75
C SER A 204 18.46 4.04 -0.90
N CYS A 205 17.65 4.62 -0.01
CA CYS A 205 17.99 5.76 0.84
C CYS A 205 18.15 5.37 2.32
N TYR A 206 19.23 4.64 2.65
CA TYR A 206 19.45 4.16 4.02
C TYR A 206 20.85 4.46 4.58
N THR A 207 21.75 5.07 3.81
CA THR A 207 23.10 5.35 4.31
C THR A 207 23.11 6.60 5.16
N LEU A 208 23.44 6.45 6.45
CA LEU A 208 23.70 7.53 7.40
C LEU A 208 25.21 7.63 7.67
N THR A 209 25.88 8.61 7.08
CA THR A 209 27.32 8.82 7.29
C THR A 209 27.59 9.38 8.71
N PRO A 210 28.69 9.03 9.40
CA PRO A 210 29.06 9.68 10.65
C PRO A 210 29.16 11.22 10.48
N GLY A 211 28.47 11.98 11.35
CA GLY A 211 28.35 13.44 11.23
C GLY A 211 27.22 13.92 10.32
N ALA A 212 26.44 13.01 9.72
CA ALA A 212 25.26 13.34 8.92
C ALA A 212 24.05 13.75 9.76
N THR A 213 24.20 14.04 11.05
CA THR A 213 23.13 14.50 11.92
C THR A 213 23.55 15.76 12.68
N THR A 214 22.58 16.64 12.90
CA THR A 214 22.73 17.90 13.63
C THR A 214 21.56 18.06 14.59
N THR A 215 21.81 18.69 15.73
CA THR A 215 20.76 19.06 16.68
C THR A 215 20.61 20.57 16.70
N TYR A 216 19.37 21.05 16.64
CA TYR A 216 19.03 22.46 16.69
C TYR A 216 18.34 22.78 18.02
N GLY A 217 18.76 23.86 18.67
CA GLY A 217 18.07 24.40 19.84
C GLY A 217 16.83 25.24 19.46
N PRO A 218 15.90 25.49 20.40
CA PRO A 218 14.70 26.31 20.14
C PRO A 218 14.92 27.81 19.93
N ASP A 219 15.99 28.42 20.47
CA ASP A 219 16.03 29.87 20.75
C ASP A 219 16.15 30.81 19.54
N SER A 220 16.20 30.29 18.32
CA SER A 220 16.28 31.09 17.09
C SER A 220 15.08 30.93 16.15
N LEU A 221 14.05 30.20 16.56
CA LEU A 221 12.93 29.83 15.70
C LEU A 221 11.58 30.21 16.31
N THR A 222 10.77 30.90 15.52
CA THR A 222 9.38 31.18 15.86
C THR A 222 8.47 30.15 15.21
N VAL A 223 7.68 29.47 16.04
CA VAL A 223 6.57 28.63 15.56
C VAL A 223 5.41 29.52 15.09
N PRO A 224 4.71 29.16 14.00
CA PRO A 224 3.61 29.96 13.45
C PRO A 224 2.38 29.98 14.36
N GLU A 225 2.24 28.99 15.24
CA GLU A 225 1.06 28.78 16.07
C GLU A 225 1.26 29.30 17.50
N GLN A 226 0.23 29.90 18.08
CA GLN A 226 0.27 30.30 19.47
C GLN A 226 0.18 29.09 20.41
N GLY A 227 0.88 29.18 21.54
CA GLY A 227 0.81 28.15 22.59
C GLY A 227 1.69 26.94 22.34
N VAL A 228 2.52 26.90 21.30
CA VAL A 228 3.50 25.83 21.11
C VAL A 228 4.85 26.23 21.71
N ASN A 229 5.38 25.40 22.60
CA ASN A 229 6.76 25.50 23.06
C ASN A 229 7.66 24.64 22.19
N LEU A 230 8.61 25.26 21.49
CA LEU A 230 9.55 24.54 20.63
C LEU A 230 10.59 23.81 21.51
N LEU A 231 10.81 22.52 21.24
CA LEU A 231 11.81 21.72 21.94
C LEU A 231 13.19 21.79 21.29
N GLY A 232 13.22 22.08 19.98
CA GLY A 232 14.40 22.07 19.13
C GLY A 232 14.11 21.31 17.82
N GLY A 233 15.18 20.85 17.16
CA GLY A 233 15.08 20.07 15.94
C GLY A 233 16.27 19.15 15.71
N ILE A 234 16.13 18.32 14.69
CA ILE A 234 17.08 17.30 14.26
C ILE A 234 17.25 17.46 12.77
N GLY A 235 18.48 17.74 12.32
CA GLY A 235 18.85 17.68 10.92
C GLY A 235 19.51 16.35 10.61
N PHE A 236 19.27 15.83 9.42
CA PHE A 236 19.99 14.66 8.93
C PHE A 236 20.19 14.69 7.43
N LYS A 237 21.15 13.87 6.97
CA LYS A 237 21.44 13.62 5.56
C LYS A 237 21.43 12.12 5.29
N LEU A 238 20.51 11.65 4.45
CA LEU A 238 20.45 10.28 3.95
C LEU A 238 21.00 10.23 2.54
N THR A 239 22.00 9.38 2.30
CA THR A 239 22.46 9.12 0.93
C THR A 239 21.67 7.98 0.32
N CYS A 240 21.22 8.22 -0.91
CA CYS A 240 20.47 7.30 -1.74
C CYS A 240 21.38 6.65 -2.79
N THR A 241 21.15 5.38 -3.10
CA THR A 241 21.78 4.69 -4.23
C THR A 241 21.16 5.09 -5.57
N ASP A 242 19.91 5.54 -5.55
CA ASP A 242 19.13 5.97 -6.70
C ASP A 242 18.58 7.37 -6.45
N THR A 243 18.66 8.23 -7.47
CA THR A 243 17.98 9.53 -7.47
C THR A 243 16.46 9.35 -7.43
N GLY A 244 15.76 10.10 -6.59
CA GLY A 244 14.32 9.94 -6.35
C GLY A 244 13.98 8.76 -5.44
N GLY A 245 14.97 8.19 -4.74
CA GLY A 245 14.76 7.12 -3.79
C GLY A 245 13.86 7.53 -2.61
N THR A 246 13.31 6.55 -1.88
CA THR A 246 12.38 6.79 -0.78
C THR A 246 12.87 6.18 0.51
N ALA A 247 12.57 6.77 1.66
CA ALA A 247 12.92 6.22 2.98
C ALA A 247 11.76 6.35 3.96
N SER A 248 11.50 5.30 4.74
CA SER A 248 10.70 5.41 5.95
C SER A 248 11.62 5.79 7.09
N THR A 249 11.47 7.01 7.59
CA THR A 249 12.33 7.58 8.63
C THR A 249 11.61 7.59 9.97
N ALA A 250 12.31 7.21 11.04
CA ALA A 250 11.80 7.25 12.40
C ALA A 250 12.76 8.01 13.31
N VAL A 251 12.26 9.09 13.90
CA VAL A 251 12.92 9.84 14.97
C VAL A 251 12.38 9.33 16.31
N THR A 252 13.22 8.63 17.06
CA THR A 252 12.91 8.18 18.41
C THR A 252 13.43 9.20 19.40
N LEU A 253 12.55 9.84 20.18
CA LEU A 253 12.96 10.85 21.16
C LEU A 253 13.66 10.22 22.36
N GLY A 254 14.53 10.99 23.01
CA GLY A 254 15.24 10.60 24.22
C GLY A 254 14.33 10.31 25.42
N ALA A 255 13.08 10.78 25.39
CA ALA A 255 12.05 10.54 26.40
C ALA A 255 10.69 10.25 25.76
N ALA A 256 9.77 9.67 26.53
CA ALA A 256 8.37 9.55 26.14
C ALA A 256 7.56 10.77 26.60
N TYR A 257 6.57 11.13 25.80
CA TYR A 257 5.53 12.10 26.12
C TYR A 257 4.23 11.36 26.41
N ASN A 258 3.65 11.61 27.60
CA ASN A 258 2.43 10.94 28.03
C ASN A 258 1.25 11.19 27.08
N ASP A 259 1.19 12.39 26.51
CA ASP A 259 0.25 12.77 25.46
C ASP A 259 1.00 13.07 24.17
N ALA A 260 1.09 12.06 23.29
CA ALA A 260 1.72 12.21 21.97
C ALA A 260 0.93 13.15 21.04
N SER A 261 -0.37 13.38 21.30
CA SER A 261 -1.21 14.26 20.47
C SER A 261 -0.95 15.75 20.70
N ALA A 262 -0.30 16.08 21.83
CA ALA A 262 0.18 17.42 22.14
C ALA A 262 1.45 17.78 21.37
N LEU A 263 2.13 16.81 20.75
CA LEU A 263 3.32 17.09 19.93
C LEU A 263 2.92 17.72 18.60
N ARG A 264 3.80 18.60 18.14
CA ARG A 264 3.74 19.21 16.81
C ARG A 264 5.06 19.02 16.11
N VAL A 265 4.99 18.81 14.80
CA VAL A 265 6.16 18.53 13.97
C VAL A 265 6.21 19.52 12.84
N TYR A 266 7.37 20.12 12.63
CA TYR A 266 7.55 21.20 11.67
C TYR A 266 8.72 20.95 10.72
N LYS A 267 8.60 21.47 9.51
CA LYS A 267 9.68 21.63 8.52
C LYS A 267 10.07 23.09 8.38
N ARG A 268 11.25 23.35 7.84
CA ARG A 268 11.71 24.72 7.56
C ARG A 268 12.51 24.77 6.28
N SER A 269 11.99 25.40 5.25
CA SER A 269 12.73 25.66 4.01
C SER A 269 13.80 26.76 4.19
N GLY A 270 15.09 26.42 4.17
CA GLY A 270 16.25 27.28 4.34
C GLY A 270 16.19 28.11 5.62
N THR A 271 16.13 29.44 5.47
CA THR A 271 15.96 30.38 6.58
C THR A 271 14.50 30.83 6.77
N GLY A 272 13.55 30.23 6.04
CA GLY A 272 12.14 30.54 6.06
C GLY A 272 11.42 30.20 7.38
N PRO A 273 10.11 30.45 7.47
CA PRO A 273 9.31 30.11 8.65
C PRO A 273 9.15 28.59 8.80
N LEU A 274 8.82 28.16 10.02
CA LEU A 274 8.40 26.79 10.27
C LEU A 274 7.02 26.53 9.65
N VAL A 275 6.85 25.36 9.03
CA VAL A 275 5.60 24.87 8.43
C VAL A 275 5.18 23.62 9.19
N ASP A 276 3.94 23.58 9.68
CA ASP A 276 3.40 22.42 10.38
C ASP A 276 3.18 21.25 9.40
N ILE A 277 3.74 20.10 9.75
CA ILE A 277 3.61 18.83 9.02
C ILE A 277 3.07 17.71 9.92
N THR A 278 2.47 18.04 11.07
CA THR A 278 1.97 17.07 12.06
C THR A 278 1.01 16.06 11.45
N GLU A 279 0.17 16.46 10.50
CA GLU A 279 -0.76 15.56 9.81
C GLU A 279 -0.09 14.64 8.77
N GLN A 280 1.17 14.93 8.40
CA GLN A 280 1.95 14.14 7.45
C GLN A 280 2.85 13.11 8.14
N VAL A 281 2.88 13.10 9.47
CA VAL A 281 3.69 12.20 10.28
C VAL A 281 2.83 11.36 11.21
N THR A 282 3.36 10.22 11.63
CA THR A 282 2.77 9.40 12.70
C THR A 282 3.56 9.62 13.99
N ILE A 283 2.87 9.93 15.08
CA ILE A 283 3.48 10.12 16.41
C ILE A 283 2.88 9.08 17.37
N GLN A 284 3.71 8.19 17.90
CA GLN A 284 3.25 7.11 18.77
C GLN A 284 4.26 6.81 19.88
N ASN A 285 3.77 6.33 21.02
CA ASN A 285 4.63 5.78 22.07
C ASN A 285 4.87 4.30 21.78
N GLU A 286 6.14 3.92 21.64
CA GLU A 286 6.58 2.57 21.33
C GLU A 286 7.59 2.06 22.36
N THR A 287 7.74 0.74 22.47
CA THR A 287 8.80 0.14 23.29
C THR A 287 10.07 0.01 22.46
N VAL A 288 11.10 0.82 22.79
CA VAL A 288 12.40 0.82 22.12
C VAL A 288 13.48 0.43 23.13
N ALA A 289 14.20 -0.66 22.85
CA ALA A 289 15.21 -1.22 23.75
C ALA A 289 14.74 -1.42 25.21
N GLY A 290 13.46 -1.82 25.39
CA GLY A 290 12.86 -2.07 26.71
C GLY A 290 12.36 -0.83 27.45
N ALA A 291 12.49 0.37 26.88
CA ALA A 291 11.93 1.60 27.44
C ALA A 291 10.81 2.16 26.54
N THR A 292 9.79 2.76 27.13
CA THR A 292 8.79 3.52 26.38
C THR A 292 9.41 4.81 25.86
N LYS A 293 9.32 5.05 24.56
CA LYS A 293 9.81 6.25 23.87
C LYS A 293 8.72 6.77 22.93
N THR A 294 8.70 8.08 22.68
CA THR A 294 7.87 8.63 21.60
C THR A 294 8.63 8.57 20.29
N VAL A 295 7.98 8.04 19.25
CA VAL A 295 8.53 7.82 17.92
C VAL A 295 7.72 8.63 16.91
N ILE A 296 8.41 9.40 16.08
CA ILE A 296 7.85 10.18 14.98
C ILE A 296 8.27 9.52 13.66
N ARG A 297 7.32 9.04 12.87
CA ARG A 297 7.55 8.38 11.57
C ARG A 297 7.00 9.20 10.42
N TYR A 298 7.76 9.27 9.34
CA TYR A 298 7.36 9.93 8.10
C TYR A 298 8.13 9.35 6.92
N ASN A 299 7.51 9.42 5.75
CA ASN A 299 8.07 8.92 4.50
C ASN A 299 8.72 10.06 3.74
N LEU A 300 9.98 9.87 3.35
CA LEU A 300 10.77 10.82 2.59
C LEU A 300 11.01 10.31 1.18
N VAL A 301 11.17 11.25 0.26
CA VAL A 301 11.50 11.02 -1.14
C VAL A 301 12.60 12.03 -1.48
N ASP A 302 13.70 11.57 -2.07
CA ASP A 302 14.76 12.43 -2.63
C ASP A 302 14.15 13.32 -3.73
N GLY A 303 14.18 14.64 -3.54
CA GLY A 303 13.44 15.61 -4.35
C GLY A 303 11.95 15.74 -4.06
N GLY A 304 11.47 15.17 -2.96
CA GLY A 304 10.08 15.28 -2.50
C GLY A 304 9.80 16.58 -1.76
N SER A 305 8.52 16.80 -1.40
CA SER A 305 8.10 18.00 -0.65
C SER A 305 8.57 18.06 0.80
N LEU A 306 9.02 16.93 1.34
CA LEU A 306 9.61 16.82 2.68
C LEU A 306 11.14 16.73 2.63
N ASP A 307 11.72 16.76 1.42
CA ASP A 307 13.16 16.92 1.25
C ASP A 307 13.48 18.40 1.16
N GLU A 308 14.43 18.85 1.97
CA GLU A 308 14.61 20.27 2.28
C GLU A 308 15.08 21.08 1.06
N ASP A 309 15.93 20.47 0.24
CA ASP A 309 16.39 21.08 -1.02
C ASP A 309 15.43 20.86 -2.18
N GLY A 310 14.41 20.00 -2.00
CA GLY A 310 13.40 19.64 -2.99
C GLY A 310 13.99 19.11 -4.30
N THR A 311 15.26 18.69 -4.31
CA THR A 311 15.99 18.30 -5.52
C THR A 311 16.31 16.82 -5.47
N ALA A 312 15.90 16.07 -6.49
CA ALA A 312 16.30 14.68 -6.60
C ALA A 312 17.78 14.61 -7.01
N ASP A 313 18.69 14.48 -6.05
CA ASP A 313 20.15 14.52 -6.28
C ASP A 313 20.89 13.28 -5.75
N GLY A 314 20.15 12.29 -5.25
CA GLY A 314 20.70 11.12 -4.55
C GLY A 314 20.91 11.37 -3.07
N THR A 315 20.35 12.45 -2.51
CA THR A 315 20.43 12.78 -1.09
C THR A 315 19.13 13.37 -0.59
N ILE A 316 18.60 12.81 0.51
CA ILE A 316 17.59 13.50 1.30
C ILE A 316 18.32 14.29 2.39
N THR A 317 18.25 15.62 2.33
CA THR A 317 18.75 16.50 3.39
C THR A 317 17.55 17.07 4.10
N ASP A 318 17.46 16.92 5.43
CA ASP A 318 16.19 17.25 6.05
C ASP A 318 16.27 17.60 7.55
N PRO A 319 15.92 18.84 7.94
CA PRO A 319 15.67 19.23 9.31
C PRO A 319 14.19 19.04 9.69
N ILE A 320 13.97 18.33 10.81
CA ILE A 320 12.67 18.18 11.47
C ILE A 320 12.69 18.87 12.84
N TYR A 321 11.71 19.70 13.11
CA TYR A 321 11.57 20.43 14.37
C TYR A 321 10.36 19.93 15.15
N ILE A 322 10.46 19.95 16.48
CA ILE A 322 9.45 19.36 17.35
C ILE A 322 9.06 20.39 18.40
N GLY A 323 7.75 20.62 18.50
CA GLY A 323 7.14 21.45 19.54
C GLY A 323 6.15 20.65 20.38
N VAL A 324 5.76 21.22 21.51
CA VAL A 324 4.71 20.72 22.39
C VAL A 324 3.69 21.82 22.56
N MET A 325 2.41 21.55 22.31
CA MET A 325 1.35 22.46 22.71
C MET A 325 1.32 22.57 24.23
N ASN A 326 1.51 23.78 24.73
CA ASN A 326 1.19 24.15 26.09
C ASN A 326 -0.33 24.00 26.21
N SER A 327 -0.80 22.97 26.90
CA SER A 327 -2.17 22.96 27.42
C SER A 327 -2.37 24.32 28.10
N ALA A 328 -3.29 25.13 27.55
CA ALA A 328 -3.37 26.56 27.83
C ALA A 328 -3.22 26.87 29.32
N ALA A 329 -2.37 27.85 29.64
CA ALA A 329 -2.10 28.28 31.00
C ALA A 329 -3.40 28.61 31.76
N THR A 330 -3.66 27.86 32.85
CA THR A 330 -4.49 28.33 33.98
C THR A 330 -3.76 28.04 35.29
N THR A 331 -3.03 29.05 35.75
CA THR A 331 -2.82 29.53 37.15
C THR A 331 -2.49 28.56 38.31
N THR A 332 -1.22 28.67 38.75
CA THR A 332 -0.64 28.62 40.12
C THR A 332 -0.74 27.36 41.02
N PRO A 333 0.31 27.05 41.82
CA PRO A 333 0.46 25.80 42.57
C PRO A 333 -0.15 25.88 43.99
N GLY A 334 -0.96 24.89 44.33
CA GLY A 334 -1.47 24.65 45.69
C GLY A 334 -1.80 23.18 45.86
N ALA A 335 -1.20 22.55 46.86
CA ALA A 335 -1.29 21.13 47.14
C ALA A 335 -2.73 20.66 47.45
N ALA A 336 -3.11 19.49 46.92
CA ALA A 336 -3.81 18.43 47.64
C ALA A 336 -3.87 17.17 46.78
N GLY A 337 -3.52 16.04 47.38
CA GLY A 337 -3.67 14.72 46.76
C GLY A 337 -5.13 14.38 46.49
N GLY A 338 -5.35 13.65 45.40
CA GLY A 338 -6.66 13.18 44.99
C GLY A 338 -6.55 12.29 43.77
N SER A 339 -6.12 11.05 43.99
CA SER A 339 -6.36 9.97 43.04
C SER A 339 -7.85 9.81 42.82
N LEU A 340 -8.32 10.04 41.59
CA LEU A 340 -9.43 9.28 41.04
C LEU A 340 -9.04 8.82 39.65
N ALA A 341 -9.08 7.51 39.50
CA ALA A 341 -8.67 6.73 38.36
C ALA A 341 -9.35 7.18 37.06
N SER A 342 -8.55 7.26 36.00
CA SER A 342 -9.02 7.03 34.64
C SER A 342 -9.52 5.58 34.58
N THR A 343 -10.83 5.37 34.70
CA THR A 343 -11.43 4.14 34.22
C THR A 343 -11.37 4.20 32.70
N GLY A 344 -10.40 3.48 32.13
CA GLY A 344 -10.37 3.21 30.71
C GLY A 344 -11.74 2.67 30.28
N LEU A 345 -12.39 3.39 29.39
CA LEU A 345 -13.54 2.91 28.63
C LEU A 345 -13.37 3.40 27.20
N ASN A 346 -12.72 2.50 26.46
CA ASN A 346 -12.66 2.43 25.02
C ASN A 346 -14.09 2.16 24.52
N VAL A 347 -14.71 3.13 23.82
CA VAL A 347 -16.02 2.93 23.19
C VAL A 347 -15.95 3.36 21.73
N TYR A 348 -15.32 2.52 20.91
CA TYR A 348 -15.74 2.35 19.52
C TYR A 348 -16.72 1.18 19.49
N VAL A 349 -18.00 1.47 19.70
CA VAL A 349 -19.10 0.50 19.50
C VAL A 349 -20.08 1.08 18.50
N LEU A 350 -20.10 0.42 17.32
CA LEU A 350 -21.23 0.17 16.42
C LEU A 350 -22.17 1.35 16.11
N LEU A 351 -22.06 1.88 14.88
CA LEU A 351 -23.19 2.53 14.22
C LEU A 351 -24.21 1.47 13.78
N ALA A 352 -25.33 1.37 14.49
CA ALA A 352 -26.54 0.71 14.02
C ALA A 352 -27.79 1.50 14.43
N LEU A 353 -28.63 1.80 13.42
CA LEU A 353 -30.06 2.08 13.44
C LEU A 353 -30.65 3.08 14.46
N ALA A 354 -31.23 4.16 13.93
CA ALA A 354 -32.35 4.84 14.56
C ALA A 354 -33.65 4.49 13.81
N ALA A 355 -34.53 3.76 14.49
CA ALA A 355 -35.94 3.62 14.14
C ALA A 355 -36.77 4.52 15.07
N THR A 356 -37.70 5.29 14.52
CA THR A 356 -38.78 5.91 15.29
C THR A 356 -40.11 5.28 14.88
N LEU A 357 -40.74 4.64 15.86
CA LEU A 357 -42.10 4.11 15.84
C LEU A 357 -43.07 5.17 16.39
N LEU A 358 -44.22 5.30 15.75
CA LEU A 358 -45.47 5.69 16.41
C LEU A 358 -46.64 4.95 15.73
N THR A 359 -47.32 4.16 16.54
CA THR A 359 -48.49 3.32 16.25
C THR A 359 -49.78 4.14 16.34
N SER A 360 -50.79 3.92 15.50
CA SER A 360 -52.04 3.15 15.75
C SER A 360 -53.11 3.71 14.77
N ALA A 361 -54.16 3.06 14.27
CA ALA A 361 -55.00 1.97 14.75
C ALA A 361 -55.86 1.36 13.61
N THR A 362 -56.22 0.06 13.72
CA THR A 362 -57.55 -0.59 13.42
C THR A 362 -58.14 -0.48 11.99
N VAL A 363 -58.75 -1.49 11.30
CA VAL A 363 -59.49 -2.72 11.66
C VAL A 363 -60.12 -3.33 10.36
N ILE A 364 -60.40 -4.66 10.31
CA ILE A 364 -61.37 -5.39 9.42
C ILE A 364 -60.97 -5.55 7.91
N TRP A 365 -60.97 -6.71 7.22
CA TRP A 365 -61.60 -8.03 7.41
C TRP A 365 -60.84 -9.17 6.67
N ARG A 366 -61.22 -10.40 7.04
CA ARG A 366 -60.66 -11.71 6.68
C ARG A 366 -61.42 -12.34 5.48
N LYS A 367 -60.76 -13.26 4.76
CA LYS A 367 -61.26 -14.31 3.83
C LYS A 367 -61.77 -13.81 2.47
N ILE A 368 -61.35 -14.41 1.34
CA ILE A 368 -61.92 -15.56 0.59
C ILE A 368 -61.07 -15.58 -0.72
N ALA A 369 -60.63 -16.66 -1.38
CA ALA A 369 -60.68 -18.10 -1.20
C ALA A 369 -59.78 -18.79 -2.25
N LYS A 370 -59.35 -20.01 -1.88
CA LYS A 370 -59.25 -21.21 -2.73
C LYS A 370 -58.26 -21.26 -3.91
N VAL A 371 -57.22 -22.07 -3.68
CA VAL A 371 -56.73 -23.12 -4.60
C VAL A 371 -57.91 -23.90 -5.23
N PRO A 372 -57.79 -24.34 -6.49
CA PRO A 372 -58.28 -25.67 -6.85
C PRO A 372 -57.14 -26.57 -7.34
N LYS A 373 -57.13 -27.79 -6.80
CA LYS A 373 -56.31 -28.91 -7.23
C LYS A 373 -57.17 -29.81 -8.11
N ARG A 374 -56.58 -30.24 -9.23
CA ARG A 374 -56.83 -31.45 -10.05
C ARG A 374 -58.20 -31.63 -10.72
N GLU A 375 -58.14 -31.91 -12.02
CA GLU A 375 -58.69 -33.16 -12.55
C GLU A 375 -57.70 -33.84 -13.50
N SER A 376 -57.59 -35.14 -13.34
CA SER A 376 -56.96 -36.10 -14.25
C SER A 376 -58.08 -37.03 -14.71
N PHE A 377 -58.25 -37.22 -16.02
CA PHE A 377 -58.87 -38.34 -16.76
C PHE A 377 -58.92 -37.83 -18.22
N ARG A 378 -58.57 -38.58 -19.27
CA ARG A 378 -58.29 -40.00 -19.46
C ARG A 378 -57.45 -40.13 -20.73
#